data_AF-A0A964F0X0-F1
#
_entry.id   AF-A0A964F0X0-F1
#
_cell.length_a   1.000
_cell.length_b   1.000
_cell.length_c   1.000
_cell.angle_alpha   90.00
_cell.angle_beta   90.00
_cell.angle_gamma   90.00
#
_symmetry.space_group_name_H-M   'P 1'
#
loop_
_entity.id
_entity.type
_entity.pdbx_description
1 polymer ?
#
loop_
_entity_poly.entity_id
_entity_poly.type
_entity_poly.pdbx_seq_one_letter_code
_entity_poly.pdbx_strand_id
1 'polypeptide(L)'
;MFSTVFVSLVAAGEVSGTLDNSLERLAFQQEKDAEILGKIRGALVYPLVVVGVMLAVIGFMLVGVLPQVKVLYDSLPGAELPLITKVLLWMSNTLVTY
;
A
#
# COMPACT_ATOMS: atom_id res chain seq x y z
N MET A 1 14.51 10.49 15.41
CA MET A 1 15.97 10.70 15.39
C MET A 1 16.23 12.19 15.26
N PHE A 2 17.16 12.76 16.03
CA PHE A 2 17.46 14.20 15.94
C PHE A 2 18.31 14.49 14.71
N SER A 3 17.78 15.29 13.79
CA SER A 3 18.50 15.65 12.56
C SER A 3 19.64 16.61 12.86
N THR A 4 20.63 16.68 11.96
CA THR A 4 21.73 17.65 12.06
C THR A 4 21.22 19.08 12.17
N VAL A 5 20.11 19.40 11.49
CA VAL A 5 19.44 20.71 11.55
C VAL A 5 18.87 20.98 12.95
N PHE A 6 18.26 19.97 13.59
CA PHE A 6 17.74 20.08 14.96
C PHE A 6 18.87 20.44 15.95
N VAL A 7 19.99 19.71 15.90
CA VAL A 7 21.14 19.95 16.78
C VAL A 7 21.77 21.33 16.53
N SER A 8 21.84 21.75 15.27
CA SER A 8 22.39 23.06 14.88
C SER A 8 21.54 24.23 15.40
N LEU A 9 20.21 24.09 15.35
CA LEU A 9 19.26 25.10 15.85
C LEU A 9 19.32 25.24 17.37
N VAL A 10 19.45 24.12 18.08
CA VAL A 10 19.62 24.12 19.55
C VAL A 10 20.93 24.80 19.94
N ALA A 11 22.05 24.44 19.29
CA ALA A 11 23.35 25.06 19.57
C ALA A 11 23.37 26.57 19.26
N ALA A 12 22.76 27.00 18.15
CA ALA A 12 22.63 28.42 17.81
C ALA A 12 21.72 29.17 18.81
N GLY A 13 20.63 28.54 19.25
CA GLY A 13 19.72 29.08 20.25
C GLY A 13 20.37 29.23 21.63
N GLU A 14 21.21 28.28 22.03
CA GLU A 14 21.97 28.34 23.28
C GLU A 14 23.03 29.46 23.25
N VAL A 15 23.81 29.56 22.17
CA VAL A 15 24.83 30.61 22.01
C VAL A 15 24.23 32.01 21.94
N SER A 16 23.04 32.16 21.38
CA SER A 16 22.35 33.45 21.25
C SER A 16 21.38 33.77 22.40
N GLY A 17 21.20 32.86 23.36
CA GLY A 17 20.20 33.01 24.43
C GLY A 17 18.75 32.94 23.94
N THR A 18 18.49 32.44 22.74
CA THR A 18 17.16 32.32 22.10
C THR A 18 16.67 30.87 22.00
N LEU A 19 17.20 30.00 22.88
CA LEU A 19 16.89 28.57 22.87
C LEU A 19 15.39 28.29 22.96
N ASP A 20 14.66 29.05 23.78
CA ASP A 20 13.21 28.91 23.95
C ASP A 20 12.46 29.09 22.63
N ASN A 21 12.72 30.19 21.91
CA ASN A 21 12.17 30.45 20.57
C ASN A 21 12.56 29.38 19.54
N SER A 22 13.79 28.86 19.65
CA SER A 22 14.29 27.83 18.73
C SER A 22 13.58 26.50 18.95
N LEU A 23 13.36 26.11 20.22
CA LEU A 23 12.62 24.91 20.59
C LEU A 23 11.13 25.03 20.24
N GLU A 24 10.53 26.20 20.43
CA GLU A 24 9.13 26.47 20.05
C GLU A 24 8.93 26.30 18.54
N ARG A 25 9.84 26.83 17.71
CA ARG A 25 9.81 26.64 16.26
C ARG A 25 9.97 25.18 15.86
N LEU A 26 10.87 24.43 16.51
CA LEU A 26 11.07 23.01 16.25
C LEU A 26 9.84 22.19 16.63
N ALA A 27 9.21 22.50 17.76
CA ALA A 27 7.98 21.86 18.21
C ALA A 27 6.85 22.08 17.19
N PHE A 28 6.64 23.32 16.77
CA PHE A 28 5.62 23.66 15.77
C PHE A 28 5.84 22.97 14.43
N GLN A 29 7.09 22.89 13.97
CA GLN A 29 7.41 22.18 12.73
C GLN A 29 7.10 20.68 12.85
N GLN A 30 7.52 20.04 13.95
CA GLN A 30 7.24 18.61 14.16
C GLN A 30 5.74 18.32 14.31
N GLU A 31 4.98 19.20 14.96
CA GLU A 31 3.53 19.08 15.06
C GLU A 31 2.87 19.14 13.67
N LYS A 32 3.27 20.10 12.82
CA LYS A 32 2.81 20.19 11.44
C LYS A 32 3.18 18.96 10.60
N ASP A 33 4.41 18.47 10.72
CA ASP A 33 4.86 17.29 9.99
C ASP A 33 4.06 16.05 10.42
N ALA A 34 3.80 15.91 11.73
CA ALA A 34 2.97 14.84 12.27
C ALA A 34 1.51 14.95 11.80
N GLU A 35 0.94 16.16 11.75
CA GLU A 35 -0.41 16.40 11.24
C GLU A 35 -0.53 16.02 9.76
N ILE A 36 0.44 16.42 8.93
CA ILE A 36 0.48 16.11 7.50
C ILE A 36 0.59 14.59 7.30
N LEU A 37 1.51 13.93 8.00
CA LEU A 37 1.66 12.47 7.92
C LEU A 37 0.41 11.75 8.42
N GLY A 38 -0.25 12.27 9.45
CA GLY A 38 -1.52 11.79 9.95
C GLY A 38 -2.62 11.85 8.88
N LYS A 39 -2.75 12.99 8.18
CA LYS A 39 -3.69 13.16 7.06
C LYS A 39 -3.41 12.21 5.90
N ILE A 40 -2.14 12.06 5.50
CA ILE A 40 -1.73 11.14 4.43
C ILE A 40 -2.08 9.70 4.81
N ARG A 41 -1.71 9.27 6.03
CA ARG A 41 -2.03 7.92 6.52
C ARG A 41 -3.52 7.69 6.55
N GLY A 42 -4.30 8.63 7.08
CA GLY A 42 -5.76 8.56 7.12
C GLY A 42 -6.38 8.44 5.73
N ALA A 43 -5.91 9.23 4.77
CA ALA A 43 -6.40 9.17 3.38
C ALA A 43 -6.07 7.85 2.66
N LEU A 44 -4.98 7.18 3.03
CA LEU A 44 -4.54 5.91 2.44
C LEU A 44 -5.24 4.67 3.02
N VAL A 45 -5.88 4.77 4.19
CA VAL A 45 -6.59 3.63 4.80
C VAL A 45 -7.65 3.08 3.85
N TYR A 46 -8.50 3.95 3.30
CA TYR A 46 -9.59 3.51 2.43
C TYR A 46 -9.08 2.83 1.14
N PRO A 47 -8.16 3.42 0.35
CA PRO A 47 -7.58 2.75 -0.80
C PRO A 47 -6.95 1.39 -0.48
N LEU A 48 -6.20 1.28 0.62
CA LEU A 48 -5.53 0.03 0.99
C LEU A 48 -6.53 -1.09 1.32
N VAL A 49 -7.59 -0.77 2.07
CA VAL A 49 -8.65 -1.73 2.38
C VAL A 49 -9.35 -2.20 1.11
N VAL A 50 -9.72 -1.28 0.22
CA VAL A 50 -10.40 -1.61 -1.04
C VAL A 50 -9.51 -2.48 -1.92
N VAL A 51 -8.25 -2.12 -2.12
CA VAL A 51 -7.29 -2.93 -2.90
C VAL A 51 -7.12 -4.32 -2.27
N GLY A 52 -7.01 -4.41 -0.95
CA GLY A 52 -6.91 -5.68 -0.24
C GLY A 52 -8.12 -6.59 -0.48
N VAL A 53 -9.33 -6.04 -0.37
CA VAL A 53 -10.58 -6.79 -0.65
C VAL A 53 -10.65 -7.19 -2.12
N MET A 54 -10.29 -6.32 -3.05
CA MET A 54 -10.26 -6.65 -4.49
C MET A 54 -9.33 -7.81 -4.79
N LEU A 55 -8.10 -7.77 -4.25
CA LEU A 55 -7.13 -8.86 -4.42
C LEU A 55 -7.65 -10.17 -3.81
N ALA A 56 -8.30 -10.11 -2.65
CA ALA A 56 -8.92 -11.28 -2.03
C ALA A 56 -10.03 -11.90 -2.90
N VAL A 57 -10.91 -11.06 -3.47
CA VAL A 57 -11.99 -11.52 -4.37
C VAL A 57 -11.42 -12.14 -5.64
N ILE A 58 -10.43 -11.50 -6.26
CA ILE A 58 -9.76 -12.03 -7.46
C ILE A 58 -9.08 -13.36 -7.14
N GLY A 59 -8.33 -13.43 -6.04
CA GLY A 59 -7.68 -14.66 -5.59
C GLY A 59 -8.67 -15.80 -5.36
N PHE A 60 -9.78 -15.53 -4.67
CA PHE A 60 -10.86 -16.49 -4.48
C PHE A 60 -11.47 -16.95 -5.82
N MET A 61 -11.68 -16.03 -6.76
CA MET A 61 -12.23 -16.35 -8.07
C MET A 61 -11.28 -17.28 -8.85
N LEU A 62 -9.97 -17.00 -8.83
CA LEU A 62 -8.97 -17.81 -9.54
C LEU A 62 -8.79 -19.20 -8.93
N VAL A 63 -8.79 -19.33 -7.60
CA VAL A 63 -8.53 -20.60 -6.91
C VAL A 63 -9.79 -21.45 -6.78
N GLY A 64 -10.95 -20.83 -6.52
CA GLY A 64 -12.20 -21.56 -6.26
C GLY A 64 -13.12 -21.67 -7.48
N VAL A 65 -13.39 -20.55 -8.14
CA VAL A 65 -14.44 -20.46 -9.17
C VAL A 65 -13.93 -20.92 -10.54
N LEU A 66 -12.74 -20.45 -10.93
CA LEU A 66 -12.19 -20.69 -12.26
C LEU A 66 -11.94 -22.18 -12.57
N PRO A 67 -11.48 -23.03 -11.62
CA PRO A 67 -11.35 -24.46 -11.86
C PRO A 67 -12.70 -25.14 -12.15
N GLN A 68 -13.78 -24.71 -11.49
CA GLN A 68 -15.12 -25.25 -11.73
C GLN A 68 -15.61 -24.91 -13.15
N VAL A 69 -15.36 -23.69 -13.60
CA VAL A 69 -15.66 -23.25 -14.98
C VAL A 69 -14.89 -24.10 -15.98
N LYS A 70 -13.60 -24.40 -15.71
CA LYS A 70 -12.80 -25.27 -16.57
C LYS A 70 -13.40 -26.69 -16.66
N VAL A 71 -13.78 -27.30 -15.53
CA VAL A 71 -14.42 -28.62 -15.51
C VAL A 71 -15.71 -28.66 -16.32
N LEU A 72 -16.53 -27.60 -16.24
CA LEU A 72 -17.75 -27.47 -17.04
C LEU A 72 -17.44 -27.41 -18.54
N TYR A 73 -16.45 -26.62 -18.95
CA TYR A 73 -16.05 -26.51 -20.35
C TYR A 73 -15.43 -27.81 -20.88
N ASP A 74 -14.60 -28.49 -20.08
CA ASP A 74 -14.01 -29.79 -20.45
C ASP A 74 -15.08 -30.89 -20.64
N SER A 75 -16.25 -30.74 -20.00
CA SER A 75 -17.39 -31.66 -20.16
C SER A 75 -18.22 -31.43 -21.43
N LEU A 76 -18.00 -30.32 -22.15
CA LEU A 76 -18.69 -29.97 -23.39
C LEU A 76 -17.83 -30.37 -24.61
N PRO A 77 -18.29 -31.29 -25.48
CA PRO A 77 -17.51 -31.70 -26.65
C PRO A 77 -17.32 -30.51 -27.61
N GLY A 78 -16.06 -30.14 -27.85
CA GLY A 78 -15.67 -29.06 -28.77
C GLY A 78 -15.64 -27.64 -28.17
N ALA A 79 -15.88 -27.49 -26.86
CA ALA A 79 -15.81 -26.19 -26.21
C ALA A 79 -14.37 -25.88 -25.77
N GLU A 80 -13.68 -25.04 -26.54
CA GLU A 80 -12.41 -24.47 -26.09
C GLU A 80 -12.63 -23.20 -25.27
N LEU A 81 -11.86 -23.04 -24.20
CA LEU A 81 -11.82 -21.80 -23.44
C LEU A 81 -11.44 -20.62 -24.35
N PRO A 82 -12.14 -19.47 -24.28
CA PRO A 82 -11.75 -18.26 -24.99
C PRO A 82 -10.29 -17.88 -24.73
N LEU A 83 -9.62 -17.32 -25.73
CA LEU A 83 -8.20 -16.95 -25.65
C LEU A 83 -7.87 -16.10 -24.40
N ILE A 84 -8.75 -15.16 -24.06
CA ILE A 84 -8.58 -14.29 -22.87
C ILE A 84 -8.49 -15.11 -21.57
N THR A 85 -9.28 -16.18 -21.43
CA THR A 85 -9.30 -17.05 -20.25
C THR A 85 -8.08 -17.97 -20.21
N LYS A 86 -7.60 -18.44 -21.38
CA LYS A 86 -6.36 -19.22 -21.49
C LYS A 86 -5.13 -18.40 -21.07
N VAL A 87 -5.06 -17.12 -21.45
CA VAL A 87 -3.98 -16.21 -21.05
C VAL A 87 -4.04 -15.92 -19.54
N LEU A 88 -5.24 -15.70 -18.98
CA LEU A 88 -5.42 -15.51 -17.53
C LEU A 88 -5.00 -16.73 -16.72
N LEU A 89 -5.33 -17.94 -17.20
CA LEU A 89 -4.88 -19.20 -16.60
C LEU A 89 -3.35 -19.33 -16.58
N TRP A 90 -2.70 -18.95 -17.68
CA TRP A 90 -1.24 -18.95 -17.76
C TRP A 90 -0.62 -17.99 -16.73
N MET A 91 -1.14 -16.77 -16.61
CA MET A 91 -0.71 -15.80 -15.59
C MET A 91 -0.96 -16.30 -14.16
N SER A 92 -2.13 -16.89 -13.90
CA SER A 92 -2.48 -17.43 -12.58
C SER A 92 -1.52 -18.55 -12.16
N ASN A 93 -1.19 -19.47 -13.07
CA ASN A 93 -0.23 -20.54 -12.78
C ASN A 93 1.15 -19.97 -12.42
N THR A 94 1.59 -18.88 -13.06
CA THR A 94 2.88 -18.26 -12.68
C THR A 94 2.87 -17.61 -11.29
N LEU A 95 1.72 -17.10 -10.83
CA LEU A 95 1.59 -16.46 -9.51
C LEU A 95 1.44 -17.48 -8.36
N VAL A 96 0.84 -18.63 -8.62
CA VAL A 96 0.54 -19.66 -7.60
C VAL A 96 1.67 -20.69 -7.46
N THR A 97 2.58 -20.80 -8.43
CA THR A 97 3.68 -21.79 -8.42
C THR A 97 4.98 -21.26 -7.77
N TYR A 98 4.91 -20.24 -6.91
CA TYR A 98 6.02 -19.78 -6.06
C TYR A 98 5.61 -19.67 -4.61
#